data_AF-A0A1R1CC67-F1
#
_entry.id   AF-A0A1R1CC67-F1
#
_cell.length_a   1.000
_cell.length_b   1.000
_cell.length_c   1.000
_cell.angle_alpha   90.00
_cell.angle_beta   90.00
_cell.angle_gamma   90.00
#
_symmetry.space_group_name_H-M   'P 1'
#
loop_
_entity.id
_entity.type
_entity.pdbx_description
1 polymer ?
#
loop_
_entity_poly.entity_id
_entity_poly.type
_entity_poly.pdbx_seq_one_letter_code
_entity_poly.pdbx_strand_id
1 'polypeptide(L)' 'MGQAIAGGLGGFAIASVGYNPKLEVQTQSTLDGIHRLATLMPAAILIVIVLIIIFLYPLNKQRTIQLSTDLAERRKA' A
#
# COMPACT_ATOMS: atom_id res chain seq x y z
N MET A 1 7.83 2.60 15.76
CA MET A 1 6.74 1.59 15.80
C MET A 1 6.39 1.06 14.42
N GLY A 2 6.08 1.92 13.43
CA GLY A 2 5.74 1.45 12.07
C GLY A 2 6.83 0.62 11.37
N GLN A 3 8.11 0.91 11.61
CA GLN A 3 9.23 0.14 11.03
C GLN A 3 9.28 -1.33 11.50
N ALA A 4 8.86 -1.63 12.74
CA ALA A 4 8.83 -3.00 13.23
C ALA A 4 7.75 -3.83 12.53
N ILE A 5 6.59 -3.22 12.29
CA ILE A 5 5.50 -3.83 11.51
C ILE A 5 5.95 -4.02 10.05
N ALA A 6 6.56 -3.01 9.45
CA ALA A 6 7.10 -3.11 8.10
C ALA A 6 8.19 -4.19 7.97
N GLY A 7 9.08 -4.30 8.98
CA GLY A 7 10.09 -5.34 9.04
C GLY A 7 9.49 -6.74 9.19
N GLY A 8 8.48 -6.92 10.05
CA GLY A 8 7.78 -8.19 10.21
C GLY A 8 7.04 -8.63 8.94
N LEU A 9 6.34 -7.70 8.28
CA LEU A 9 5.65 -7.98 7.00
C LEU A 9 6.65 -8.28 5.88
N GLY A 10 7.74 -7.53 5.78
CA GLY A 10 8.80 -7.76 4.80
C GLY A 10 9.48 -9.12 4.98
N GLY A 11 9.78 -9.49 6.24
CA GLY A 11 10.34 -10.80 6.59
C GLY A 11 9.40 -11.95 6.26
N PHE A 12 8.11 -11.82 6.55
CA PHE A 12 7.10 -12.80 6.19
C PHE A 12 6.98 -12.96 4.66
N ALA A 13 7.00 -11.85 3.91
CA ALA A 13 6.91 -11.87 2.45
C ALA A 13 8.07 -12.65 1.82
N ILE A 14 9.32 -12.37 2.19
CA ILE A 14 10.47 -13.09 1.62
C ILE A 14 10.52 -14.56 2.07
N ALA A 15 10.07 -14.88 3.29
CA ALA A 15 9.96 -16.26 3.75
C ALA A 15 8.98 -17.07 2.89
N SER A 16 7.91 -16.45 2.39
CA SER A 16 6.91 -17.14 1.54
C SER A 16 7.46 -17.57 0.17
N VAL A 17 8.53 -16.94 -0.32
CA VAL A 17 9.23 -17.34 -1.56
C VAL A 17 10.46 -18.24 -1.29
N GLY A 18 10.57 -18.79 -0.08
CA GLY A 18 11.58 -19.78 0.28
C GLY A 18 12.90 -19.18 0.75
N TYR A 19 12.93 -17.93 1.20
CA TYR A 19 14.11 -17.35 1.83
C TYR A 19 14.49 -18.12 3.11
N ASN A 20 15.75 -18.56 3.19
CA ASN A 20 16.30 -19.21 4.38
C ASN A 20 17.54 -18.47 4.89
N PRO A 21 17.47 -17.80 6.05
CA PRO A 21 18.58 -16.99 6.57
C PRO A 21 19.82 -17.82 6.96
N LYS A 22 19.73 -19.15 7.06
CA LYS A 22 20.84 -20.04 7.39
C LYS A 22 21.68 -20.44 6.17
N LEU A 23 21.19 -20.16 4.96
CA LEU A 23 21.93 -20.45 3.72
C LEU A 23 22.79 -19.25 3.36
N GLU A 24 24.07 -19.52 3.08
CA GLU A 24 25.01 -18.51 2.59
C GLU A 24 24.65 -18.06 1.17
N VAL A 25 24.15 -18.99 0.34
CA VAL A 25 23.67 -18.73 -1.01
C VAL A 25 22.26 -19.28 -1.16
N GLN A 26 21.32 -18.44 -1.61
CA GLN A 26 19.95 -18.83 -1.90
C GLN A 26 19.85 -19.51 -3.27
N THR A 27 18.82 -20.33 -3.47
CA THR A 27 18.53 -20.87 -4.79
C THR A 27 18.14 -19.76 -5.77
N GLN A 28 18.41 -19.95 -7.06
CA GLN A 28 18.01 -18.97 -8.08
C GLN A 28 16.50 -18.70 -8.06
N SER A 29 15.69 -19.75 -7.84
CA SER A 29 14.23 -19.61 -7.70
C SER A 29 13.82 -18.68 -6.55
N THR A 30 14.52 -18.74 -5.41
CA THR A 30 14.26 -17.87 -4.26
C THR A 30 14.62 -16.42 -4.59
N LEU A 31 15.76 -16.18 -5.23
CA LEU A 31 16.19 -14.85 -5.65
C LEU A 31 15.21 -14.23 -6.64
N ASP A 32 14.79 -15.00 -7.66
CA ASP A 32 13.79 -14.57 -8.63
C ASP A 32 12.45 -14.24 -7.95
N GLY A 33 12.07 -15.04 -6.95
CA GLY A 33 10.89 -14.79 -6.11
C GLY A 33 10.98 -13.48 -5.34
N ILE A 34 12.13 -13.20 -4.71
CA ILE A 34 12.37 -11.94 -3.97
C ILE A 34 12.32 -10.75 -4.93
N HIS A 35 12.94 -10.85 -6.11
CA HIS A 35 12.88 -9.79 -7.12
C HIS A 35 11.44 -9.51 -7.58
N ARG A 36 10.67 -10.56 -7.86
CA ARG A 36 9.26 -10.43 -8.21
C ARG A 36 8.45 -9.79 -7.09
N LEU A 37 8.66 -10.19 -5.83
CA LEU A 37 7.99 -9.57 -4.68
C LEU A 37 8.36 -8.09 -4.57
N ALA A 38 9.63 -7.73 -4.69
CA ALA A 38 10.10 -6.35 -4.58
C ALA A 38 9.47 -5.42 -5.63
N THR A 39 9.11 -5.94 -6.80
CA THR A 39 8.45 -5.16 -7.87
C THR A 39 6.93 -5.21 -7.78
N LEU A 40 6.35 -6.41 -7.61
CA LEU A 40 4.90 -6.60 -7.68
C LEU A 40 4.20 -6.14 -6.41
N MET A 41 4.83 -6.26 -5.24
CA MET A 41 4.20 -5.88 -3.97
C MET A 41 3.93 -4.36 -3.90
N PRO A 42 4.89 -3.45 -4.20
CA PRO A 42 4.60 -2.03 -4.27
C PRO A 42 3.55 -1.69 -5.33
N ALA A 43 3.61 -2.33 -6.50
CA ALA A 43 2.64 -2.11 -7.58
C ALA A 43 1.21 -2.47 -7.14
N ALA A 44 1.04 -3.63 -6.49
CA ALA A 44 -0.24 -4.07 -5.97
C ALA A 44 -0.79 -3.13 -4.89
N ILE A 45 0.06 -2.67 -3.97
CA ILE A 45 -0.33 -1.70 -2.93
C ILE A 45 -0.83 -0.39 -3.57
N LEU A 46 -0.12 0.13 -4.58
CA LEU A 46 -0.54 1.34 -5.29
C LEU A 46 -1.87 1.15 -6.01
N ILE A 47 -2.08 0.01 -6.66
CA ILE A 47 -3.37 -0.32 -7.30
C ILE A 47 -4.48 -0.34 -6.25
N VAL A 48 -4.27 -0.97 -5.10
CA VAL A 48 -5.25 -1.00 -4.00
C VAL A 48 -5.56 0.41 -3.51
N ILE A 49 -4.55 1.27 -3.35
CA ILE A 49 -4.75 2.68 -2.97
C ILE A 49 -5.59 3.42 -4.03
N VAL A 50 -5.29 3.25 -5.31
CA VAL A 50 -6.07 3.84 -6.41
C VAL A 50 -7.53 3.37 -6.37
N LEU A 51 -7.76 2.07 -6.15
CA LEU A 51 -9.11 1.51 -6.02
C LEU A 51 -9.85 2.09 -4.80
N ILE A 52 -9.17 2.22 -3.65
CA ILE A 52 -9.75 2.87 -2.46
C ILE A 52 -10.15 4.31 -2.78
N ILE A 53 -9.31 5.06 -3.48
CA ILE A 53 -9.61 6.44 -3.88
C ILE A 53 -10.78 6.50 -4.86
N ILE A 54 -10.86 5.60 -5.85
CA ILE A 54 -11.93 5.61 -6.84
C ILE A 54 -13.27 5.21 -6.21
N PHE A 55 -13.29 4.18 -5.35
CA PHE A 55 -14.53 3.57 -4.86
C PHE A 55 -14.95 4.05 -3.46
N LEU A 56 -14.00 4.14 -2.52
CA LEU A 56 -14.31 4.38 -1.11
C LEU A 56 -14.26 5.87 -0.74
N TYR A 57 -13.36 6.61 -1.38
CA TYR A 57 -13.25 8.05 -1.23
C TYR A 57 -13.24 8.73 -2.60
N PRO A 58 -14.29 8.53 -3.43
CA PRO A 58 -14.36 9.18 -4.72
C PRO A 58 -14.19 10.67 -4.46
N LEU A 59 -13.07 11.23 -4.92
CA LEU A 59 -12.74 12.66 -4.91
C LEU A 59 -13.69 13.43 -5.84
N ASN A 60 -14.95 13.01 -5.90
CA ASN A 60 -16.03 13.69 -6.56
C ASN A 60 -16.19 15.03 -5.85
N LYS A 61 -16.01 16.08 -6.65
CA LYS A 61 -16.26 17.50 -6.35
C LYS A 61 -17.46 17.75 -5.44
N GLN A 62 -18.47 16.87 -5.40
CA GLN A 62 -19.64 16.99 -4.53
C GLN A 62 -19.32 17.18 -3.05
N ARG A 63 -18.37 16.43 -2.46
CA ARG A 63 -18.00 16.62 -1.04
C ARG A 63 -17.31 17.96 -0.80
N THR A 64 -16.43 18.37 -1.71
CA THR A 64 -15.75 19.68 -1.66
C THR A 64 -16.73 20.83 -1.88
N ILE A 65 -17.72 20.66 -2.77
CA ILE A 65 -18.79 21.63 -3.01
C ILE A 65 -19.68 21.75 -1.77
N GLN A 66 -20.09 20.62 -1.17
CA GLN A 66 -20.86 20.62 0.08
C GLN A 66 -20.13 21.37 1.20
N LEU A 67 -18.81 21.16 1.36
CA LEU A 67 -18.00 21.93 2.31
C LEU A 67 -17.99 23.43 2.01
N SER A 68 -17.87 23.82 0.73
CA SER A 68 -17.93 25.23 0.33
C SER A 68 -19.30 25.87 0.59
N THR A 69 -20.38 25.11 0.40
CA THR A 69 -21.75 25.53 0.68
C THR A 69 -21.97 25.67 2.19
N ASP A 70 -21.53 24.70 3.00
CA ASP A 70 -21.63 24.73 4.47
C ASP A 70 -20.86 25.93 5.06
N LEU A 71 -19.66 26.21 4.53
CA LEU A 71 -18.87 27.39 4.89
C LEU A 71 -19.54 28.72 4.48
N ALA A 72 -20.24 28.76 3.35
CA ALA A 72 -20.94 29.96 2.89
C ALA A 72 -22.20 30.24 3.70
N GLU A 73 -22.94 29.21 4.10
CA GLU A 73 -24.10 29.34 4.99
C GLU A 73 -23.69 29.84 6.38
N ARG A 74 -22.61 29.30 6.96
CA ARG A 74 -22.06 29.77 8.24
C ARG A 74 -21.56 31.22 8.22
N ARG A 75 -21.25 31.79 7.05
CA ARG A 75 -20.86 33.20 6.90
C ARG A 75 -22.06 34.13 6.72
N LYS A 76 -23.24 33.59 6.42
CA LYS A 76 -24.49 34.35 6.28
C LYS A 76 -25.32 34.37 7.57
N ALA A 77 -25.08 33.42 8.48
CA ALA A 77 -25.56 33.42 9.86
C ALA A 77 -24.68 34.31 10.75
#